data_AF-A0A117LW12-F1
#
_entry.id   AF-A0A117LW12-F1
#
_cell.length_a   1.000
_cell.length_b   1.000
_cell.length_c   1.000
_cell.angle_alpha   90.00
_cell.angle_beta   90.00
_cell.angle_gamma   90.00
#
_symmetry.space_group_name_H-M   'P 1'
#
loop_
_entity.id
_entity.type
_entity.pdbx_description
1 polymer ?
#
loop_
_entity_poly.entity_id
_entity_poly.type
_entity_poly.pdbx_seq_one_letter_code
_entity_poly.pdbx_strand_id
1 'polypeptide(L)'
;MVVGAVGLIRLPDFYTRTHASSKCDTLGEGMMLIGFILYEGMTLISVKLLLLALFIFLSSPTAVHALVNVAHSRGIKPWKKGDERQ
;
A
#
# COMPACT_ATOMS: atom_id res chain seq x y z
N MET A 1 0.39 8.96 2.41
CA MET A 1 1.39 8.83 1.32
C MET A 1 2.78 9.33 1.66
N VAL A 2 3.00 10.59 2.08
CA VAL A 2 4.38 11.11 2.34
C VAL A 2 5.17 10.25 3.33
N VAL A 3 4.55 9.80 4.42
CA VAL A 3 5.19 8.91 5.40
C VAL A 3 5.58 7.56 4.79
N GLY A 4 4.78 7.02 3.88
CA GLY A 4 5.09 5.78 3.15
C GLY A 4 6.28 5.96 2.22
N ALA A 5 6.35 7.07 1.49
CA ALA A 5 7.48 7.42 0.64
C ALA A 5 8.77 7.60 1.46
N VAL A 6 8.69 8.24 2.63
CA VAL A 6 9.83 8.34 3.56
C VAL A 6 10.22 6.95 4.08
N GLY A 7 9.25 6.11 4.43
CA GLY A 7 9.48 4.71 4.83
C GLY A 7 10.20 3.90 3.75
N LEU A 8 9.88 4.14 2.48
CA LEU A 8 10.54 3.50 1.33
C LEU A 8 12.02 3.88 1.23
N ILE A 9 12.41 5.09 1.63
CA ILE A 9 13.82 5.55 1.57
C ILE A 9 14.58 5.19 2.86
N ARG A 10 13.89 5.18 4.00
CA ARG A 10 14.50 5.01 5.33
C ARG A 10 14.70 3.54 5.74
N LEU A 11 13.84 2.64 5.27
CA LEU A 11 13.82 1.25 5.74
C LEU A 11 14.88 0.38 5.05
N PRO A 12 15.48 -0.57 5.79
CA PRO A 12 16.71 -1.25 5.39
C PRO A 12 16.53 -2.41 4.42
N ASP A 13 15.29 -2.82 4.11
CA ASP A 13 15.02 -4.03 3.34
C ASP A 13 13.72 -3.96 2.54
N PHE A 14 13.68 -4.75 1.45
CA PHE A 14 12.55 -4.87 0.55
C PHE A 14 11.21 -5.14 1.26
N TYR A 15 11.14 -6.08 2.20
CA TYR A 15 9.88 -6.43 2.88
C TYR A 15 9.42 -5.30 3.79
N THR A 16 10.35 -4.70 4.55
CA THR A 16 10.03 -3.56 5.44
C THR A 16 9.58 -2.33 4.65
N ARG A 17 10.25 -2.02 3.53
CA ARG A 17 9.89 -0.95 2.60
C ARG A 17 8.51 -1.18 1.98
N THR A 18 8.25 -2.38 1.48
CA THR A 18 6.97 -2.77 0.88
C THR A 18 5.83 -2.70 1.89
N HIS A 19 6.06 -3.16 3.12
CA HIS A 19 5.09 -3.07 4.21
C HIS A 19 4.74 -1.62 4.58
N ALA A 20 5.75 -0.74 4.66
CA ALA A 20 5.52 0.67 4.95
C ALA A 20 4.73 1.37 3.84
N SER A 21 5.08 1.14 2.56
CA SER A 21 4.34 1.72 1.43
C SER A 21 2.91 1.23 1.38
N SER A 22 2.70 -0.10 1.42
CA SER A 22 1.38 -0.72 1.27
C SER A 22 0.40 -0.27 2.36
N LYS A 23 0.85 -0.20 3.63
CA LYS A 23 0.00 0.28 4.72
C LYS A 23 -0.35 1.75 4.58
N CYS A 24 0.60 2.57 4.16
CA CYS A 24 0.38 4.01 3.99
C CYS A 24 -0.54 4.33 2.82
N ASP A 25 -0.51 3.52 1.75
CA ASP A 25 -1.33 3.71 0.57
C ASP A 25 -2.78 3.33 0.83
N THR A 26 -3.06 2.12 1.35
CA THR A 26 -4.43 1.68 1.64
C THR A 26 -5.15 2.64 2.59
N LEU A 27 -4.45 3.11 3.63
CA LEU A 27 -5.02 4.05 4.59
C LEU A 27 -5.20 5.45 3.99
N GLY A 28 -4.24 5.89 3.17
CA GLY A 28 -4.29 7.19 2.49
C GLY A 28 -5.42 7.28 1.47
N GLU A 29 -5.49 6.34 0.54
CA GLU A 29 -6.57 6.26 -0.46
C GLU A 29 -7.92 6.05 0.22
N GLY A 30 -7.99 5.18 1.24
CA GLY A 30 -9.22 4.95 1.99
C GLY A 30 -9.78 6.25 2.61
N MET A 31 -8.95 7.01 3.30
CA MET A 31 -9.37 8.30 3.87
C MET A 31 -9.73 9.33 2.81
N MET A 32 -8.99 9.36 1.69
CA MET A 32 -9.23 10.30 0.59
C MET A 32 -10.57 10.02 -0.11
N LEU A 33 -10.87 8.75 -0.38
CA LEU A 33 -12.12 8.32 -1.01
C LEU A 33 -13.33 8.56 -0.08
N ILE A 34 -13.18 8.30 1.22
CA ILE A 34 -14.22 8.65 2.20
C ILE A 34 -14.46 10.17 2.20
N GLY A 35 -13.40 10.97 2.16
CA GLY A 35 -13.50 12.43 2.06
C GLY A 35 -14.26 12.89 0.81
N PHE A 36 -13.99 12.28 -0.34
CA PHE A 36 -14.71 12.59 -1.58
C PHE A 36 -16.19 12.17 -1.55
N ILE A 37 -16.51 11.00 -0.97
CA ILE A 37 -17.90 10.57 -0.81
C ILE A 37 -18.68 11.53 0.10
N LEU A 38 -18.05 12.01 1.18
CA LEU A 38 -18.65 13.01 2.08
C LEU A 38 -18.83 14.37 1.40
N TYR A 39 -17.89 14.77 0.53
CA TYR A 39 -17.96 16.03 -0.21
C TYR A 39 -19.03 16.03 -1.30
N GLU A 40 -19.10 14.97 -2.12
CA GLU A 40 -20.06 14.84 -3.22
C GLU A 40 -21.49 14.48 -2.75
N GLY A 41 -21.64 13.87 -1.58
CA GLY A 41 -22.94 13.43 -1.05
C GLY A 41 -23.48 12.18 -1.75
N MET A 42 -24.80 11.93 -1.68
CA MET A 42 -25.41 10.71 -2.21
C MET A 42 -25.73 10.83 -3.72
N THR A 43 -24.69 10.89 -4.54
CA THR A 43 -24.79 10.99 -6.00
C THR A 43 -24.29 9.71 -6.68
N LEU A 44 -24.54 9.59 -7.99
CA LEU A 44 -23.99 8.50 -8.80
C LEU A 44 -22.44 8.47 -8.76
N ILE A 45 -21.80 9.61 -8.50
CA ILE A 45 -20.34 9.73 -8.37
C ILE A 45 -19.87 8.97 -7.12
N SER A 46 -20.55 9.12 -6.00
CA SER A 46 -20.21 8.40 -4.76
C SER A 46 -20.33 6.89 -4.88
N VAL A 47 -21.29 6.39 -5.66
CA VAL A 47 -21.39 4.94 -5.97
C VAL A 47 -20.18 4.47 -6.79
N LYS A 48 -19.76 5.26 -7.78
CA LYS A 48 -18.55 4.96 -8.57
C LYS A 48 -17.28 5.00 -7.72
N LEU A 49 -17.17 5.98 -6.81
CA LEU A 49 -16.05 6.08 -5.87
C LEU A 49 -15.99 4.90 -4.91
N LEU A 50 -17.14 4.40 -4.45
CA LEU A 50 -17.20 3.20 -3.61
C LEU A 50 -16.78 1.94 -4.37
N LEU A 51 -17.22 1.76 -5.62
CA LEU A 51 -16.76 0.67 -6.48
C LEU A 51 -15.25 0.75 -6.74
N LEU A 52 -14.74 1.96 -6.98
CA LEU A 52 -13.31 2.20 -7.13
C LEU A 52 -12.54 1.84 -5.85
N ALA A 53 -13.03 2.26 -4.68
CA ALA A 53 -12.44 1.93 -3.39
C ALA A 53 -12.34 0.42 -3.19
N LEU A 54 -13.40 -0.32 -3.52
CA LEU A 54 -13.42 -1.78 -3.43
C LEU A 54 -12.42 -2.40 -4.41
N PHE A 55 -12.39 -1.92 -5.65
CA PHE A 55 -11.45 -2.40 -6.67
C PHE A 55 -9.98 -2.19 -6.25
N ILE A 56 -9.64 -1.01 -5.74
CA ILE A 56 -8.29 -0.69 -5.23
C ILE A 56 -7.97 -1.56 -4.01
N PHE A 57 -8.93 -1.74 -3.10
CA PHE A 57 -8.74 -2.56 -1.90
C PHE A 57 -8.45 -4.02 -2.22
N LEU A 58 -8.97 -4.56 -3.33
CA LEU A 58 -8.61 -5.90 -3.81
C LEU A 58 -7.30 -5.89 -4.61
N SER A 59 -7.10 -4.90 -5.48
CA SER A 59 -5.94 -4.85 -6.38
C SER A 59 -4.62 -4.66 -5.63
N SER A 60 -4.60 -3.79 -4.63
CA SER A 60 -3.41 -3.47 -3.83
C SER A 60 -2.81 -4.68 -3.11
N PRO A 61 -3.55 -5.48 -2.31
CA PRO A 61 -2.99 -6.67 -1.68
C PRO A 61 -2.60 -7.74 -2.69
N THR A 62 -3.32 -7.88 -3.82
CA THR A 62 -2.93 -8.82 -4.88
C THR A 62 -1.59 -8.46 -5.50
N ALA A 63 -1.36 -7.16 -5.80
CA ALA A 63 -0.11 -6.68 -6.35
C ALA A 63 1.06 -6.89 -5.37
N VAL A 64 0.86 -6.53 -4.09
CA VAL A 64 1.88 -6.70 -3.04
C VAL A 64 2.18 -8.17 -2.81
N HIS A 65 1.17 -9.04 -2.79
CA HIS A 65 1.36 -10.47 -2.62
C HIS A 65 2.17 -11.08 -3.78
N ALA A 66 1.83 -10.74 -5.02
CA ALA A 66 2.59 -11.20 -6.19
C ALA A 66 4.05 -10.74 -6.12
N LEU A 67 4.29 -9.49 -5.72
CA LEU A 67 5.63 -8.92 -5.61
C LEU A 67 6.45 -9.61 -4.49
N VAL A 68 5.85 -9.80 -3.33
CA VAL A 68 6.47 -10.51 -2.18
C VAL A 68 6.74 -11.97 -2.52
N ASN A 69 5.84 -12.65 -3.22
CA ASN A 69 6.03 -14.04 -3.63
C ASN A 69 7.24 -14.19 -4.58
N VAL A 70 7.42 -13.25 -5.50
CA VAL A 70 8.60 -13.23 -6.38
C VAL A 70 9.88 -12.94 -5.60
N ALA A 71 9.86 -11.96 -4.68
CA ALA A 71 11.00 -11.66 -3.82
C ALA A 71 11.41 -12.86 -2.96
N HIS A 72 10.42 -13.56 -2.40
CA HIS A 72 10.63 -14.78 -1.63
C HIS A 72 11.19 -15.91 -2.49
N SER A 73 10.61 -16.13 -3.67
CA SER A 73 11.05 -17.16 -4.63
C SER A 73 12.48 -16.91 -5.16
N ARG A 74 12.92 -15.64 -5.19
CA ARG A 74 14.31 -15.26 -5.53
C ARG A 74 15.27 -15.33 -4.35
N GLY A 75 14.82 -15.76 -3.17
CA GLY A 75 15.66 -15.94 -1.99
C GLY A 75 16.07 -14.64 -1.30
N ILE A 76 15.36 -13.53 -1.54
CA ILE A 76 15.60 -12.27 -0.80
C ILE A 76 15.25 -12.52 0.66
N LYS A 77 16.24 -12.40 1.55
CA LYS A 77 16.08 -12.66 2.98
C LYS A 77 15.54 -11.41 3.68
N PRO A 78 14.59 -11.54 4.61
CA PRO A 78 14.18 -10.42 5.45
C PRO A 78 15.36 -9.97 6.32
N TRP A 79 15.58 -8.65 6.36
CA TRP A 79 16.63 -8.05 7.18
C TRP A 79 16.41 -8.28 8.67
N LYS A 80 17.50 -8.58 9.39
CA LYS A 80 17.53 -8.67 10.85
C LYS A 80 18.50 -7.64 11.43
N LYS A 81 18.28 -7.30 12.71
CA LYS A 81 19.14 -6.37 13.44
C LYS A 81 20.58 -6.92 13.52
N GLY A 82 21.47 -6.35 12.72
CA GLY A 82 22.86 -6.81 12.56
C GLY A 82 23.28 -7.02 11.11
N ASP A 83 22.33 -7.12 10.18
CA ASP A 83 22.60 -7.29 8.75
C ASP A 83 22.88 -5.93 8.06
N GLU A 84 23.68 -5.96 6.99
CA GLU A 84 23.86 -4.80 6.10
C GLU A 84 22.55 -4.47 5.38
N ARG A 85 22.36 -3.19 5.01
CA ARG A 85 21.15 -2.72 4.33
C ARG A 85 21.11 -3.29 2.90
N GLN A 86 19.94 -3.76 2.46
CA GLN A 86 19.73 -4.37 1.13
C GLN A 86 18.77 -3.55 0.27
#